data_AF-A0A0B8QGD6-F1
#
_entry.id   AF-A0A0B8QGD6-F1
#
_cell.length_a   1.000
_cell.length_b   1.000
_cell.length_c   1.000
_cell.angle_alpha   90.00
_cell.angle_beta   90.00
_cell.angle_gamma   90.00
#
_symmetry.space_group_name_H-M   'P 1'
#
loop_
_entity.id
_entity.type
_entity.pdbx_description
1 polymer ?
#
loop_
_entity_poly.entity_id
_entity_poly.type
_entity_poly.pdbx_seq_one_letter_code
_entity_poly.pdbx_strand_id
1 'polypeptide(L)'
;MLGNFSFGDYFKQDAIKFAWEFLTETLELPKEKLLVTVYETDDEAFEIWNKEIGIDADRIIRIGDKKGGKPYESDNFWTMGDTGPCGPCTEIFYDHGEHIWGGRPGTPEEDGDRFIEIWNNVFMQFNRHADGTMEPLPKPAVDTGMGIERISAIMQGVHSNYEIDVFQTLIKSAAEVIGYEDLSNQSLRVIADHIRSCSFLIVDGVMPSNEGRGYVLRRIIRRAVRHGNKLGAQGVFFHKLVGVLADVMGEAGAELKKQQGLVEKVLRIEEENFGRTLERGMVILNESLESLSAKDETVLDGETVFKLYDTYGFPADLTNDVARERESLSMKKASKKRWKHSVSVLVKLANSVLTTTKQSRSTALPSSAVIRLAQVTVSLRLFL
;
A
#
# COMPACT_ATOMS: atom_id res chain seq x y z
N MET A 1 13.80 0.24 1.17
CA MET A 1 14.30 0.38 -0.21
C MET A 1 15.77 0.76 -0.13
N LEU A 2 16.64 -0.03 -0.74
CA LEU A 2 18.07 0.25 -0.88
C LEU A 2 18.25 1.14 -2.12
N GLY A 3 19.07 2.18 -2.06
CA GLY A 3 19.21 3.11 -3.17
C GLY A 3 20.54 3.84 -3.16
N ASN A 4 21.00 4.18 -4.37
CA ASN A 4 22.08 5.12 -4.62
C ASN A 4 21.52 6.30 -5.42
N PHE A 5 22.02 7.50 -5.13
CA PHE A 5 21.50 8.74 -5.71
C PHE A 5 22.65 9.54 -6.32
N SER A 6 22.42 10.12 -7.51
CA SER A 6 23.34 11.05 -8.17
C SER A 6 22.67 12.40 -8.36
N PHE A 7 23.26 13.45 -7.79
CA PHE A 7 22.76 14.82 -7.92
C PHE A 7 23.60 15.63 -8.90
N GLY A 8 23.49 15.29 -10.19
CA GLY A 8 24.27 15.93 -11.25
C GLY A 8 25.75 15.54 -11.25
N ASP A 9 26.04 14.28 -10.86
CA ASP A 9 27.36 13.65 -10.87
C ASP A 9 27.41 12.64 -12.04
N TYR A 10 27.27 11.34 -11.76
CA TYR A 10 27.14 10.28 -12.75
C TYR A 10 25.70 10.12 -13.27
N PHE A 11 25.54 9.45 -14.42
CA PHE A 11 24.24 9.24 -15.06
C PHE A 11 24.04 7.78 -15.50
N LYS A 12 23.32 7.52 -16.61
CA LYS A 12 22.86 6.18 -17.00
C LYS A 12 23.96 5.11 -17.00
N GLN A 13 25.10 5.41 -17.63
CA GLN A 13 26.18 4.44 -17.84
C GLN A 13 26.70 3.87 -16.52
N ASP A 14 27.09 4.74 -15.57
CA ASP A 14 27.63 4.29 -14.29
C ASP A 14 26.53 3.77 -13.37
N ALA A 15 25.32 4.34 -13.41
CA ALA A 15 24.19 3.83 -12.62
C ALA A 15 23.88 2.36 -12.96
N ILE A 16 23.80 2.04 -14.25
CA ILE A 16 23.60 0.67 -14.73
C ILE A 16 24.78 -0.23 -14.33
N LYS A 17 26.02 0.24 -14.47
CA LYS A 17 27.21 -0.52 -14.06
C LYS A 17 27.22 -0.84 -12.57
N PHE A 18 26.94 0.15 -11.71
CA PHE A 18 26.89 -0.07 -10.26
C PHE A 18 25.81 -1.09 -9.87
N ALA A 19 24.62 -0.98 -10.46
CA ALA A 19 23.55 -1.95 -10.20
C ALA A 19 23.96 -3.37 -10.63
N TRP A 20 24.54 -3.50 -11.83
CA TRP A 20 24.95 -4.79 -12.37
C TRP A 20 26.13 -5.42 -11.63
N GLU A 21 27.14 -4.63 -11.28
CA GLU A 21 28.30 -5.05 -10.48
C GLU A 21 27.84 -5.55 -9.10
N PHE A 22 26.97 -4.79 -8.43
CA PHE A 22 26.45 -5.21 -7.13
C PHE A 22 25.66 -6.52 -7.21
N LEU A 23 24.78 -6.67 -8.20
CA LEU A 23 23.98 -7.89 -8.34
C LEU A 23 24.80 -9.11 -8.74
N THR A 24 25.77 -8.96 -9.65
CA THR A 24 26.41 -10.11 -10.31
C THR A 24 27.83 -10.40 -9.83
N GLU A 25 28.51 -9.41 -9.23
CA GLU A 25 29.85 -9.58 -8.68
C GLU A 25 29.85 -9.57 -7.15
N THR A 26 29.04 -8.73 -6.50
CA THR A 26 28.94 -8.71 -5.02
C THR A 26 27.98 -9.75 -4.48
N LEU A 27 26.75 -9.80 -5.01
CA LEU A 27 25.75 -10.79 -4.63
C LEU A 27 25.86 -12.10 -5.41
N GLU A 28 26.72 -12.14 -6.44
CA GLU A 28 26.99 -13.33 -7.26
C GLU A 28 25.73 -13.96 -7.87
N LEU A 29 24.71 -13.15 -8.20
CA LEU A 29 23.51 -13.66 -8.84
C LEU A 29 23.83 -14.20 -10.24
N PRO A 30 23.17 -15.31 -10.67
CA PRO A 30 23.39 -15.86 -12.00
C PRO A 30 22.91 -14.88 -13.07
N LYS A 31 23.81 -14.47 -13.97
CA LYS A 31 23.51 -13.47 -15.01
C LYS A 31 22.40 -13.91 -15.96
N GLU A 32 22.27 -15.21 -16.19
CA GLU A 32 21.22 -15.83 -17.01
C GLU A 32 19.82 -15.75 -16.38
N LYS A 33 19.74 -15.52 -15.07
CA LYS A 33 18.48 -15.34 -14.33
C LYS A 33 17.99 -13.90 -14.33
N LEU A 34 18.80 -12.97 -14.84
CA LEU A 34 18.48 -11.56 -14.89
C LEU A 34 18.00 -11.16 -16.29
N LEU A 35 16.93 -10.37 -16.32
CA LEU A 35 16.47 -9.65 -17.49
C LEU A 35 16.23 -8.19 -17.11
N VAL A 36 16.17 -7.31 -18.11
CA VAL A 36 16.01 -5.88 -17.89
C VAL A 36 14.92 -5.29 -18.76
N THR A 37 14.27 -4.24 -18.28
CA THR A 37 13.37 -3.40 -19.07
C THR A 37 13.94 -2.01 -19.24
N VAL A 38 13.61 -1.36 -20.37
CA VAL A 38 13.94 0.04 -20.65
C VAL A 38 12.72 0.74 -21.22
N TYR A 39 12.63 2.06 -21.03
CA TYR A 39 11.58 2.84 -21.67
C TYR A 39 11.68 2.75 -23.20
N GLU A 40 10.54 2.66 -23.90
CA GLU A 40 10.49 2.35 -25.34
C GLU A 40 11.39 3.27 -26.18
N THR A 41 11.44 4.56 -25.83
CA THR A 41 12.22 5.58 -26.54
C THR A 41 13.61 5.83 -25.95
N ASP A 42 14.04 5.07 -24.94
CA ASP A 42 15.35 5.22 -24.30
C ASP A 42 16.39 4.30 -24.96
N ASP A 43 16.83 4.69 -26.16
CA ASP A 43 17.86 3.95 -26.90
C ASP A 43 19.22 3.94 -26.19
N GLU A 44 19.54 4.99 -25.42
CA GLU A 44 20.79 5.07 -24.67
C GLU A 44 20.87 3.97 -23.60
N ALA A 45 19.80 3.79 -22.81
CA ALA A 45 19.76 2.72 -21.81
C ALA A 45 19.83 1.33 -22.46
N PHE A 46 19.13 1.13 -23.59
CA PHE A 46 19.19 -0.13 -24.33
C PHE A 46 20.62 -0.45 -24.79
N GLU A 47 21.31 0.54 -25.36
CA GLU A 47 22.67 0.40 -25.88
C GLU A 47 23.68 0.10 -24.77
N ILE A 48 23.56 0.74 -23.60
CA ILE A 48 24.40 0.45 -22.44
C ILE A 48 24.22 -1.01 -22.01
N TRP A 49 22.98 -1.49 -21.84
CA TRP A 49 22.71 -2.88 -21.47
C TRP A 49 23.24 -3.87 -22.52
N ASN A 50 23.00 -3.61 -23.80
CA ASN A 50 23.34 -4.55 -24.85
C ASN A 50 24.83 -4.59 -25.17
N LYS A 51 25.48 -3.42 -25.29
CA LYS A 51 26.86 -3.32 -25.79
C LYS A 51 27.90 -3.21 -24.69
N GLU A 52 27.60 -2.53 -23.59
CA GLU A 52 28.57 -2.35 -22.51
C GLU A 52 28.47 -3.43 -21.45
N ILE A 53 27.25 -3.74 -21.01
CA ILE A 53 27.03 -4.82 -20.02
C ILE A 53 27.06 -6.19 -20.70
N GLY A 54 26.59 -6.27 -21.96
CA GLY A 54 26.58 -7.51 -22.74
C GLY A 54 25.36 -8.39 -22.49
N ILE A 55 24.20 -7.80 -22.16
CA ILE A 55 22.94 -8.54 -22.08
C ILE A 55 22.41 -8.77 -23.51
N ASP A 56 22.02 -10.01 -23.80
CA ASP A 56 21.39 -10.36 -25.07
C ASP A 56 20.11 -9.56 -25.31
N ALA A 57 19.90 -9.12 -26.55
CA ALA A 57 18.78 -8.26 -26.91
C ALA A 57 17.39 -8.88 -26.59
N ASP A 58 17.27 -10.21 -26.54
CA ASP A 58 16.01 -10.88 -26.18
C ASP A 58 15.65 -10.76 -24.69
N ARG A 59 16.63 -10.39 -23.84
CA ARG A 59 16.48 -10.15 -22.40
C ARG A 59 16.40 -8.67 -22.05
N ILE A 60 16.39 -7.78 -23.05
CA ILE A 60 16.20 -6.33 -22.89
C ILE A 60 14.84 -5.95 -23.48
N ILE A 61 13.86 -5.73 -22.61
CA ILE A 61 12.47 -5.52 -23.01
C ILE A 61 12.17 -4.02 -23.06
N ARG A 62 11.63 -3.55 -24.18
CA ARG A 62 11.19 -2.16 -24.32
C ARG A 62 9.73 -2.02 -23.89
N ILE A 63 9.47 -1.15 -22.92
CA ILE A 63 8.12 -0.89 -22.39
C ILE A 63 7.75 0.56 -22.68
N GLY A 64 6.65 0.75 -23.40
CA GLY A 64 6.10 2.05 -23.75
C GLY A 64 5.01 2.52 -22.78
N ASP A 65 4.28 3.55 -23.18
CA ASP A 65 3.09 3.99 -22.45
C ASP A 65 1.98 2.92 -22.49
N LYS A 66 1.25 2.79 -21.38
CA LYS A 66 0.12 1.87 -21.25
C LYS A 66 -0.94 2.19 -22.30
N LYS A 67 -1.44 1.17 -22.99
CA LYS A 67 -2.44 1.34 -24.06
C LYS A 67 -3.71 2.00 -23.51
N GLY A 68 -4.05 3.18 -24.04
CA GLY A 68 -5.19 3.98 -23.59
C GLY A 68 -4.95 4.74 -22.28
N GLY A 69 -3.72 4.70 -21.75
CA GLY A 69 -3.25 5.53 -20.66
C GLY A 69 -2.94 6.97 -21.09
N LYS A 70 -2.57 7.80 -20.12
CA LYS A 70 -2.06 9.16 -20.36
C LYS A 70 -0.63 9.08 -20.91
N PRO A 71 -0.16 10.12 -21.61
CA PRO A 71 1.26 10.24 -21.94
C PRO A 71 2.13 10.10 -20.68
N TYR A 72 3.22 9.35 -20.79
CA TYR A 72 4.15 9.04 -19.69
C TYR A 72 3.54 8.18 -18.57
N GLU A 73 2.44 7.48 -18.85
CA GLU A 73 1.89 6.44 -17.97
C GLU A 73 2.47 5.11 -18.39
N SER A 74 3.65 4.77 -17.87
CA SER A 74 4.42 3.57 -18.20
C SER A 74 5.04 2.99 -16.94
N ASP A 75 5.30 1.68 -16.93
CA ASP A 75 6.10 1.06 -15.87
C ASP A 75 7.58 1.49 -15.97
N ASN A 76 8.05 1.82 -17.18
CA ASN A 76 9.39 2.35 -17.42
C ASN A 76 9.47 3.89 -17.48
N PHE A 77 8.44 4.60 -16.98
CA PHE A 77 8.50 6.04 -16.75
C PHE A 77 8.06 6.36 -15.32
N TRP A 78 9.04 6.59 -14.45
CA TRP A 78 8.78 6.78 -13.03
C TRP A 78 8.43 8.22 -12.70
N THR A 79 7.40 8.40 -11.85
CA THR A 79 6.98 9.71 -11.35
C THR A 79 6.83 9.67 -9.83
N MET A 80 7.31 10.70 -9.13
CA MET A 80 7.14 10.82 -7.67
C MET A 80 5.67 10.90 -7.25
N GLY A 81 4.83 11.46 -8.13
CA GLY A 81 3.39 11.61 -7.93
C GLY A 81 2.77 12.40 -9.08
N ASP A 82 1.64 13.06 -8.81
CA ASP A 82 0.97 13.92 -9.81
C ASP A 82 1.86 15.10 -10.26
N THR A 83 2.77 15.53 -9.40
CA THR A 83 3.77 16.58 -9.64
C THR A 83 5.11 16.19 -9.04
N GLY A 84 6.21 16.76 -9.53
CA GLY A 84 7.56 16.58 -8.99
C GLY A 84 8.52 15.90 -9.96
N PRO A 85 9.74 15.57 -9.51
CA PRO A 85 10.76 14.92 -10.33
C PRO A 85 10.28 13.59 -10.94
N CYS A 86 10.61 13.38 -12.22
CA CYS A 86 10.29 12.19 -12.98
C CYS A 86 11.26 11.96 -14.14
N GLY A 87 11.18 10.79 -14.75
CA GLY A 87 11.96 10.45 -15.94
C GLY A 87 11.82 9.00 -16.37
N PRO A 88 12.42 8.63 -17.52
CA PRO A 88 12.49 7.24 -17.92
C PRO A 88 13.31 6.43 -16.92
N CYS A 89 13.00 5.15 -16.79
CA CYS A 89 13.74 4.26 -15.92
C CYS A 89 14.03 2.93 -16.60
N THR A 90 15.03 2.23 -16.07
CA THR A 90 15.34 0.84 -16.41
C THR A 90 15.23 -0.01 -15.17
N GLU A 91 14.56 -1.15 -15.30
CA GLU A 91 14.31 -2.06 -14.18
C GLU A 91 15.00 -3.40 -14.44
N ILE A 92 15.49 -4.02 -13.36
CA ILE A 92 16.12 -5.33 -13.39
C ILE A 92 15.16 -6.31 -12.73
N PHE A 93 14.91 -7.44 -13.40
CA PHE A 93 14.04 -8.52 -12.94
C PHE A 93 14.83 -9.81 -12.74
N TYR A 94 14.39 -10.62 -11.78
CA TYR A 94 14.93 -11.95 -11.50
C TYR A 94 13.92 -13.06 -11.86
N ASP A 95 14.36 -14.08 -12.60
CA ASP A 95 13.56 -15.27 -12.95
C ASP A 95 13.65 -16.35 -11.87
N HIS A 96 12.62 -16.45 -11.02
CA HIS A 96 12.55 -17.53 -10.02
C HIS A 96 12.40 -18.93 -10.64
N GLY A 97 12.03 -19.05 -11.91
CA GLY A 97 12.02 -20.29 -12.69
C GLY A 97 10.62 -20.75 -13.11
N GLU A 98 10.58 -21.68 -14.06
CA GLU A 98 9.34 -22.12 -14.74
C GLU A 98 8.31 -22.82 -13.85
N HIS A 99 8.70 -23.23 -12.64
CA HIS A 99 7.80 -23.86 -11.67
C HIS A 99 6.87 -22.84 -10.98
N ILE A 100 7.10 -21.54 -11.19
CA ILE A 100 6.25 -20.45 -10.72
C ILE A 100 5.51 -19.86 -11.92
N TRP A 101 4.21 -19.60 -11.77
CA TRP A 101 3.40 -18.98 -12.81
C TRP A 101 3.78 -17.50 -12.99
N GLY A 102 3.93 -17.08 -14.24
CA GLY A 102 4.21 -15.70 -14.61
C GLY A 102 5.02 -15.60 -15.91
N GLY A 103 4.74 -14.55 -16.67
CA GLY A 103 5.41 -14.23 -17.93
C GLY A 103 6.46 -13.12 -17.75
N ARG A 104 7.27 -12.91 -18.79
CA ARG A 104 8.23 -11.79 -18.82
C ARG A 104 7.47 -10.45 -18.74
N PRO A 105 8.12 -9.36 -18.28
CA PRO A 105 7.55 -8.01 -18.38
C PRO A 105 7.10 -7.68 -19.81
N GLY A 106 6.00 -6.96 -19.95
CA GLY A 106 5.36 -6.62 -21.23
C GLY A 106 4.46 -7.72 -21.82
N THR A 107 4.29 -8.85 -21.13
CA THR A 107 3.42 -9.96 -21.57
C THR A 107 2.10 -9.98 -20.79
N PRO A 108 1.01 -10.62 -21.31
CA PRO A 108 -0.25 -10.70 -20.57
C PRO A 108 -0.17 -11.41 -19.21
N GLU A 109 0.92 -12.13 -18.94
CA GLU A 109 1.16 -12.86 -17.70
C GLU A 109 2.22 -12.18 -16.81
N GLU A 110 2.59 -10.93 -17.11
CA GLU A 110 3.62 -10.15 -16.38
C GLU A 110 3.29 -9.95 -14.88
N ASP A 111 2.00 -10.00 -14.53
CA ASP A 111 1.52 -9.88 -13.14
C ASP A 111 1.75 -11.15 -12.30
N GLY A 112 2.36 -12.20 -12.88
CA GLY A 112 2.72 -13.40 -12.14
C GLY A 112 4.01 -13.25 -11.33
N ASP A 113 4.21 -14.14 -10.35
CA ASP A 113 5.33 -14.03 -9.40
C ASP A 113 6.64 -14.68 -9.91
N ARG A 114 6.71 -15.11 -11.17
CA ARG A 114 7.93 -15.73 -11.73
C ARG A 114 9.06 -14.72 -11.92
N PHE A 115 8.76 -13.59 -12.57
CA PHE A 115 9.72 -12.54 -12.87
C PHE A 115 9.48 -11.38 -11.92
N ILE A 116 10.31 -11.29 -10.88
CA ILE A 116 10.16 -10.26 -9.86
C ILE A 116 11.10 -9.09 -10.17
N GLU A 117 10.55 -7.89 -10.23
CA GLU A 117 11.30 -6.64 -10.28
C GLU A 117 12.12 -6.50 -8.99
N ILE A 118 13.45 -6.45 -9.11
CA ILE A 118 14.35 -6.35 -7.94
C ILE A 118 14.91 -4.94 -7.76
N TRP A 119 15.19 -4.21 -8.85
CA TRP A 119 15.86 -2.91 -8.78
C TRP A 119 15.43 -2.00 -9.92
N ASN A 120 14.90 -0.83 -9.58
CA ASN A 120 14.57 0.23 -10.51
C ASN A 120 15.66 1.32 -10.52
N ASN A 121 16.14 1.71 -11.70
CA ASN A 121 17.10 2.79 -11.92
C ASN A 121 16.41 3.92 -12.70
N VAL A 122 16.04 4.99 -12.00
CA VAL A 122 15.34 6.14 -12.56
C VAL A 122 16.32 7.22 -13.00
N PHE A 123 16.18 7.65 -14.25
CA PHE A 123 16.97 8.72 -14.83
C PHE A 123 16.15 10.01 -14.80
N MET A 124 16.21 10.70 -13.68
CA MET A 124 15.46 11.93 -13.43
C MET A 124 15.86 13.00 -14.45
N GLN A 125 14.89 13.41 -15.27
CA GLN A 125 15.10 14.37 -16.36
C GLN A 125 14.13 15.54 -16.32
N PHE A 126 12.95 15.36 -15.72
CA PHE A 126 11.89 16.35 -15.73
C PHE A 126 11.34 16.60 -14.33
N ASN A 127 10.70 17.75 -14.18
CA ASN A 127 9.79 18.08 -13.10
C ASN A 127 8.38 18.20 -13.72
N ARG A 128 7.47 17.33 -13.29
CA ARG A 128 6.08 17.33 -13.73
C ARG A 128 5.28 18.38 -12.98
N HIS A 129 4.53 19.20 -13.71
CA HIS A 129 3.59 20.18 -13.15
C HIS A 129 2.17 19.63 -13.08
N ALA A 130 1.30 20.29 -12.32
CA ALA A 130 -0.08 19.84 -12.08
C ALA A 130 -0.95 19.80 -13.34
N ASP A 131 -0.59 20.58 -14.37
CA ASP A 131 -1.23 20.57 -15.68
C ASP A 131 -0.71 19.45 -16.61
N GLY A 132 0.27 18.68 -16.14
CA GLY A 132 0.92 17.58 -16.86
C GLY A 132 2.11 18.01 -17.71
N THR A 133 2.50 19.28 -17.71
CA THR A 133 3.70 19.74 -18.42
C THR A 133 4.97 19.19 -17.77
N MET A 134 5.96 18.87 -18.60
CA MET A 134 7.26 18.33 -18.17
C MET A 134 8.34 19.40 -18.35
N GLU A 135 8.83 19.96 -17.26
CA GLU A 135 9.92 20.95 -17.27
C GLU A 135 11.27 20.23 -17.09
N PRO A 136 12.27 20.41 -17.98
CA PRO A 136 13.58 19.80 -17.80
C PRO A 136 14.25 20.20 -16.47
N LEU A 137 14.82 19.23 -15.76
CA LEU A 137 15.59 19.50 -14.55
C LEU A 137 16.89 20.26 -14.91
N PRO A 138 17.37 21.18 -14.04
CA PRO A 138 18.61 21.91 -14.28
C PRO A 138 19.84 21.02 -14.50
N LYS A 139 19.85 19.87 -13.83
CA LYS A 139 20.84 18.80 -14.02
C LYS A 139 20.10 17.45 -13.99
N PRO A 140 20.35 16.56 -14.96
CA PRO A 140 19.90 15.19 -14.86
C PRO A 140 20.46 14.52 -13.60
N ALA A 141 19.67 13.64 -13.00
CA ALA A 141 19.99 12.96 -11.75
C ALA A 141 19.64 11.47 -11.83
N VAL A 142 20.18 10.69 -10.91
CA VAL A 142 19.86 9.25 -10.78
C VAL A 142 19.22 9.02 -9.42
N ASP A 143 18.14 8.25 -9.43
CA ASP A 143 17.46 7.75 -8.25
C ASP A 143 17.24 6.25 -8.44
N THR A 144 17.83 5.41 -7.59
CA THR A 144 17.66 3.96 -7.66
C THR A 144 16.92 3.42 -6.45
N GLY A 145 16.14 2.37 -6.66
CA GLY A 145 15.36 1.72 -5.61
C GLY A 145 15.33 0.21 -5.78
N MET A 146 15.88 -0.52 -4.82
CA MET A 146 15.82 -1.96 -4.69
C MET A 146 15.02 -2.37 -3.45
N GLY A 147 14.11 -3.32 -3.62
CA GLY A 147 13.35 -3.90 -2.51
C GLY A 147 14.23 -4.82 -1.66
N ILE A 148 14.57 -4.43 -0.43
CA ILE A 148 15.43 -5.23 0.45
C ILE A 148 14.83 -6.61 0.72
N GLU A 149 13.51 -6.70 0.88
CA GLU A 149 12.83 -7.99 1.10
C GLU A 149 12.86 -8.87 -0.14
N ARG A 150 12.75 -8.28 -1.35
CA ARG A 150 12.78 -9.01 -2.61
C ARG A 150 14.17 -9.60 -2.88
N ILE A 151 15.22 -8.79 -2.73
CA ILE A 151 16.60 -9.28 -2.89
C ILE A 151 16.97 -10.28 -1.80
N SER A 152 16.51 -10.09 -0.56
CA SER A 152 16.71 -11.06 0.52
C SER A 152 16.04 -12.40 0.22
N ALA A 153 14.84 -12.42 -0.39
CA ALA A 153 14.18 -13.67 -0.77
C ALA A 153 15.05 -14.48 -1.74
N ILE A 154 15.59 -13.81 -2.77
CA ILE A 154 16.49 -14.43 -3.75
C ILE A 154 17.76 -14.95 -3.07
N MET A 155 18.42 -14.13 -2.24
CA MET A 155 19.66 -14.51 -1.56
C MET A 155 19.48 -15.64 -0.54
N GLN A 156 18.28 -15.76 0.05
CA GLN A 156 17.94 -16.85 0.98
C GLN A 156 17.38 -18.09 0.25
N GLY A 157 17.27 -18.07 -1.08
CA GLY A 157 16.79 -19.19 -1.88
C GLY A 157 15.30 -19.47 -1.74
N VAL A 158 14.52 -18.46 -1.35
CA VAL A 158 13.05 -18.54 -1.20
C VAL A 158 12.34 -17.69 -2.25
N HIS A 159 11.06 -17.95 -2.49
CA HIS A 159 10.30 -17.25 -3.52
C HIS A 159 9.57 -16.03 -2.97
N SER A 160 8.91 -16.19 -1.82
CA SER A 160 8.10 -15.13 -1.24
C SER A 160 8.91 -14.26 -0.29
N ASN A 161 8.67 -12.94 -0.32
CA ASN A 161 9.17 -12.04 0.72
C ASN A 161 8.81 -12.50 2.13
N TYR A 162 7.68 -13.18 2.31
CA TYR A 162 7.23 -13.65 3.62
C TYR A 162 7.99 -14.89 4.13
N GLU A 163 8.83 -15.50 3.30
CA GLU A 163 9.65 -16.66 3.65
C GLU A 163 11.04 -16.27 4.16
N ILE A 164 11.42 -14.99 4.06
CA ILE A 164 12.70 -14.52 4.60
C ILE A 164 12.70 -14.58 6.14
N ASP A 165 13.89 -14.73 6.71
CA ASP A 165 14.18 -14.76 8.14
C ASP A 165 13.41 -13.74 9.00
N VAL A 166 13.39 -12.46 8.60
CA VAL A 166 12.67 -11.39 9.30
C VAL A 166 11.17 -11.66 9.36
N PHE A 167 10.56 -12.05 8.23
CA PHE A 167 9.13 -12.31 8.18
C PHE A 167 8.77 -13.64 8.85
N GLN A 168 9.57 -14.69 8.71
CA GLN A 168 9.33 -15.97 9.39
C GLN A 168 9.34 -15.80 10.91
N THR A 169 10.24 -14.97 11.44
CA THR A 169 10.27 -14.64 12.87
C THR A 169 9.03 -13.87 13.30
N LEU A 170 8.58 -12.87 12.51
CA LEU A 170 7.36 -12.11 12.80
C LEU A 170 6.08 -12.95 12.68
N ILE A 171 5.98 -13.80 11.66
CA ILE A 171 4.84 -14.70 11.44
C ILE A 171 4.72 -15.69 12.59
N LYS A 172 5.84 -16.28 13.02
CA LYS A 172 5.87 -17.17 14.17
C LYS A 172 5.44 -16.45 15.45
N SER A 173 5.94 -15.25 15.70
CA SER A 173 5.54 -14.43 16.86
C SER A 173 4.05 -14.08 16.81
N ALA A 174 3.52 -13.70 15.63
CA ALA A 174 2.09 -13.46 15.42
C ALA A 174 1.24 -14.70 15.75
N ALA A 175 1.67 -15.88 15.30
CA ALA A 175 1.00 -17.14 15.59
C ALA A 175 1.01 -17.45 17.10
N GLU A 176 2.14 -17.27 17.77
CA GLU A 176 2.29 -17.49 19.21
C GLU A 176 1.41 -16.54 20.05
N VAL A 177 1.38 -15.24 19.75
CA VAL A 177 0.57 -14.28 20.53
C VAL A 177 -0.93 -14.45 20.32
N ILE A 178 -1.34 -15.02 19.18
CA ILE A 178 -2.73 -15.32 18.84
C ILE A 178 -3.14 -16.68 19.41
N GLY A 179 -2.21 -17.64 19.50
CA GLY A 179 -2.50 -19.04 19.79
C GLY A 179 -2.97 -19.82 18.56
N TYR A 180 -2.40 -19.54 17.40
CA TYR A 180 -2.74 -20.18 16.11
C TYR A 180 -1.59 -21.08 15.64
N GLU A 181 -1.90 -22.29 15.17
CA GLU A 181 -0.85 -23.29 14.83
C GLU A 181 -0.43 -23.27 13.36
N ASP A 182 -1.34 -22.95 12.43
CA ASP A 182 -1.05 -23.00 10.99
C ASP A 182 -0.31 -21.73 10.53
N LEU A 183 1.02 -21.83 10.46
CA LEU A 183 1.90 -20.74 10.01
C LEU A 183 1.73 -20.36 8.53
N SER A 184 1.08 -21.21 7.72
CA SER A 184 0.90 -20.94 6.29
C SER A 184 -0.22 -19.93 6.01
N ASN A 185 -1.08 -19.67 6.99
CA ASN A 185 -2.25 -18.83 6.84
C ASN A 185 -1.90 -17.38 6.46
N GLN A 186 -2.49 -16.89 5.36
CA GLN A 186 -2.25 -15.56 4.83
C GLN A 186 -2.50 -14.43 5.84
N SER A 187 -3.41 -14.63 6.80
CA SER A 187 -3.70 -13.61 7.83
C SER A 187 -2.48 -13.30 8.70
N LEU A 188 -1.61 -14.28 8.96
CA LEU A 188 -0.36 -14.06 9.69
C LEU A 188 0.61 -13.18 8.90
N ARG A 189 0.68 -13.36 7.57
CA ARG A 189 1.48 -12.51 6.68
C ARG A 189 0.99 -11.06 6.70
N VAL A 190 -0.33 -10.86 6.67
CA VAL A 190 -0.95 -9.52 6.77
C VAL A 190 -0.63 -8.87 8.11
N ILE A 191 -0.74 -9.60 9.22
CA ILE A 191 -0.41 -9.09 10.56
C ILE A 191 1.08 -8.71 10.65
N ALA A 192 1.97 -9.57 10.14
CA ALA A 192 3.41 -9.34 10.13
C ALA A 192 3.80 -8.11 9.29
N ASP A 193 3.17 -7.90 8.14
CA ASP A 193 3.36 -6.68 7.35
C ASP A 193 2.82 -5.43 8.07
N HIS A 194 1.60 -5.52 8.61
CA HIS A 194 0.94 -4.38 9.22
C HIS A 194 1.62 -3.92 10.51
N ILE A 195 2.22 -4.81 11.30
CA ILE A 195 2.97 -4.37 12.49
C ILE A 195 4.18 -3.52 12.10
N ARG A 196 4.83 -3.81 10.97
CA ARG A 196 5.96 -3.01 10.46
C ARG A 196 5.51 -1.59 10.14
N SER A 197 4.53 -1.46 9.25
CA SER A 197 4.05 -0.15 8.81
C SER A 197 3.45 0.66 9.96
N CYS A 198 2.61 0.05 10.81
CA CYS A 198 2.02 0.75 11.95
C CYS A 198 3.07 1.22 12.96
N SER A 199 4.07 0.38 13.28
CA SER A 199 5.08 0.73 14.28
C SER A 199 5.96 1.88 13.81
N PHE A 200 6.47 1.83 12.57
CA PHE A 200 7.32 2.89 12.03
C PHE A 200 6.54 4.19 11.78
N LEU A 201 5.27 4.14 11.37
CA LEU A 201 4.43 5.34 11.28
C LEU A 201 4.28 6.05 12.64
N ILE A 202 4.15 5.28 13.74
CA ILE A 202 4.04 5.86 15.09
C ILE A 202 5.38 6.43 15.55
N VAL A 203 6.50 5.75 15.26
CA VAL A 203 7.86 6.26 15.52
C VAL A 203 8.09 7.61 14.83
N ASP A 204 7.58 7.76 13.60
CA ASP A 204 7.64 9.01 12.82
C ASP A 204 6.58 10.06 13.24
N GLY A 205 5.87 9.82 14.34
CA GLY A 205 4.93 10.77 14.95
C GLY A 205 3.51 10.74 14.41
N VAL A 206 3.15 9.76 13.58
CA VAL A 206 1.75 9.60 13.11
C VAL A 206 0.92 8.94 14.21
N MET A 207 -0.16 9.62 14.62
CA MET A 207 -1.11 9.12 15.62
C MET A 207 -2.43 8.70 14.96
N PRO A 208 -3.07 7.61 15.41
CA PRO A 208 -4.38 7.19 14.89
C PRO A 208 -5.42 8.31 14.99
N SER A 209 -6.07 8.64 13.87
CA SER A 209 -7.08 9.70 13.80
C SER A 209 -8.15 9.38 12.74
N ASN A 210 -9.11 10.27 12.52
CA ASN A 210 -10.14 10.12 11.48
C ASN A 210 -9.80 10.85 10.18
N GLU A 211 -8.63 11.51 10.09
CA GLU A 211 -8.26 12.34 8.94
C GLU A 211 -6.78 12.17 8.54
N GLY A 212 -6.47 12.42 7.27
CA GLY A 212 -5.11 12.43 6.74
C GLY A 212 -4.32 11.15 7.03
N ARG A 213 -3.05 11.31 7.41
CA ARG A 213 -2.12 10.19 7.70
C ARG A 213 -2.58 9.34 8.88
N GLY A 214 -3.17 9.97 9.91
CA GLY A 214 -3.67 9.26 11.09
C GLY A 214 -4.83 8.33 10.77
N TYR A 215 -5.66 8.67 9.78
CA TYR A 215 -6.69 7.75 9.29
C TYR A 215 -6.10 6.55 8.56
N VAL A 216 -5.06 6.74 7.75
CA VAL A 216 -4.37 5.62 7.09
C VAL A 216 -3.81 4.65 8.14
N LEU A 217 -3.10 5.16 9.14
CA LEU A 217 -2.60 4.35 10.25
C LEU A 217 -3.74 3.59 10.96
N ARG A 218 -4.83 4.29 11.32
CA ARG A 218 -6.01 3.68 11.93
C ARG A 218 -6.57 2.53 11.08
N ARG A 219 -6.66 2.68 9.76
CA ARG A 219 -7.16 1.63 8.87
C ARG A 219 -6.29 0.38 8.89
N ILE A 220 -4.97 0.56 8.80
CA ILE A 220 -4.00 -0.56 8.81
C ILE A 220 -4.06 -1.31 10.15
N ILE A 221 -4.08 -0.59 11.28
CA ILE A 221 -4.23 -1.21 12.62
C ILE A 221 -5.50 -2.04 12.66
N ARG A 222 -6.66 -1.47 12.29
CA ARG A 222 -7.96 -2.17 12.36
C ARG A 222 -8.02 -3.39 11.44
N ARG A 223 -7.38 -3.32 10.27
CA ARG A 223 -7.26 -4.47 9.37
C ARG A 223 -6.43 -5.60 9.99
N ALA A 224 -5.29 -5.27 10.63
CA ALA A 224 -4.48 -6.26 11.34
C ALA A 224 -5.26 -6.92 12.48
N VAL A 225 -5.96 -6.13 13.29
CA VAL A 225 -6.81 -6.63 14.40
C VAL A 225 -7.94 -7.52 13.87
N ARG A 226 -8.56 -7.18 12.74
CA ARG A 226 -9.55 -8.05 12.09
C ARG A 226 -8.96 -9.39 11.66
N HIS A 227 -7.75 -9.40 11.08
CA HIS A 227 -7.07 -10.63 10.72
C HIS A 227 -6.74 -11.48 11.96
N GLY A 228 -6.35 -10.85 13.07
CA GLY A 228 -6.19 -11.56 14.35
C GLY A 228 -7.50 -12.17 14.86
N ASN A 229 -8.60 -11.43 14.82
CA ASN A 229 -9.92 -11.94 15.19
C ASN A 229 -10.37 -13.11 14.29
N LYS A 230 -10.10 -13.05 12.98
CA LYS A 230 -10.34 -14.16 12.04
C LYS A 230 -9.57 -15.43 12.43
N LEU A 231 -8.37 -15.28 13.01
CA LEU A 231 -7.57 -16.40 13.51
C LEU A 231 -7.94 -16.84 14.95
N GLY A 232 -8.90 -16.17 15.59
CA GLY A 232 -9.38 -16.54 16.93
C GLY A 232 -8.67 -15.82 18.09
N ALA A 233 -7.92 -14.74 17.83
CA ALA A 233 -7.21 -13.99 18.86
C ALA A 233 -8.13 -13.57 20.03
N GLN A 234 -7.68 -13.83 21.26
CA GLN A 234 -8.38 -13.47 22.49
C GLN A 234 -7.75 -12.23 23.12
N GLY A 235 -8.54 -11.15 23.22
CA GLY A 235 -8.07 -9.87 23.77
C GLY A 235 -7.08 -9.16 22.84
N VAL A 236 -6.25 -8.29 23.43
CA VAL A 236 -5.28 -7.47 22.67
C VAL A 236 -3.98 -8.23 22.42
N PHE A 237 -3.52 -8.25 21.17
CA PHE A 237 -2.32 -8.96 20.74
C PHE A 237 -1.36 -8.11 19.93
N PHE A 238 -1.86 -7.13 19.16
CA PHE A 238 -1.07 -6.50 18.09
C PHE A 238 0.15 -5.75 18.63
N HIS A 239 0.00 -5.03 19.74
CA HIS A 239 1.10 -4.34 20.42
C HIS A 239 2.22 -5.28 20.91
N LYS A 240 1.94 -6.56 21.17
CA LYS A 240 2.95 -7.52 21.67
C LYS A 240 4.02 -7.84 20.63
N LEU A 241 3.75 -7.55 19.36
CA LEU A 241 4.67 -7.79 18.25
C LEU A 241 5.76 -6.71 18.11
N VAL A 242 5.60 -5.56 18.76
CA VAL A 242 6.52 -4.41 18.63
C VAL A 242 7.93 -4.77 19.10
N GLY A 243 8.04 -5.47 20.22
CA GLY A 243 9.35 -5.90 20.76
C GLY A 243 10.10 -6.80 19.78
N VAL A 244 9.42 -7.84 19.28
CA VAL A 244 10.00 -8.78 18.30
C VAL A 244 10.36 -8.06 17.01
N LEU A 245 9.50 -7.15 16.54
CA LEU A 245 9.79 -6.31 15.38
C LEU A 245 11.07 -5.49 15.57
N ALA A 246 11.23 -4.83 16.71
CA ALA A 246 12.42 -4.03 16.98
C ALA A 246 13.71 -4.89 16.96
N ASP A 247 13.63 -6.14 17.41
CA ASP A 247 14.76 -7.06 17.44
C ASP A 247 15.14 -7.56 16.03
N VAL A 248 14.16 -7.99 15.22
CA VAL A 248 14.43 -8.51 13.85
C VAL A 248 14.86 -7.42 12.86
N MET A 249 14.52 -6.15 13.12
CA MET A 249 14.94 -5.03 12.28
C MET A 249 16.39 -4.60 12.54
N GLY A 250 17.06 -5.17 13.55
CA GLY A 250 18.45 -4.85 13.88
C GLY A 250 18.69 -3.35 14.04
N GLU A 251 19.72 -2.83 13.39
CA GLU A 251 20.06 -1.40 13.44
C GLU A 251 18.95 -0.48 12.88
N ALA A 252 18.23 -0.93 11.85
CA ALA A 252 17.09 -0.18 11.31
C ALA A 252 15.91 -0.08 12.32
N GLY A 253 15.89 -0.95 13.33
CA GLY A 253 14.94 -0.94 14.44
C GLY A 253 15.35 -0.07 15.63
N ALA A 254 16.52 0.59 15.61
CA ALA A 254 17.05 1.29 16.77
C ALA A 254 16.12 2.38 17.33
N GLU A 255 15.52 3.18 16.45
CA GLU A 255 14.58 4.23 16.88
C GLU A 255 13.25 3.64 17.37
N LEU A 256 12.78 2.56 16.75
CA LEU A 256 11.64 1.80 17.23
C LEU A 256 11.88 1.25 18.64
N LYS A 257 13.08 0.74 18.93
CA LYS A 257 13.45 0.23 20.26
C LYS A 257 13.39 1.33 21.32
N LYS A 258 13.89 2.54 21.02
CA LYS A 258 13.83 3.69 21.95
C LYS A 258 12.39 4.11 22.25
N GLN A 259 11.52 4.05 21.24
CA GLN A 259 10.12 4.47 21.36
C GLN A 259 9.15 3.29 21.61
N GLN A 260 9.66 2.09 21.90
CA GLN A 260 8.85 0.85 22.00
C GLN A 260 7.64 1.01 22.91
N GLY A 261 7.82 1.56 24.12
CA GLY A 261 6.71 1.74 25.08
C GLY A 261 5.63 2.70 24.62
N LEU A 262 5.97 3.72 23.81
CA LEU A 262 4.98 4.61 23.19
C LEU A 262 4.19 3.85 22.11
N VAL A 263 4.89 3.17 21.20
CA VAL A 263 4.28 2.43 20.10
C VAL A 263 3.34 1.35 20.63
N GLU A 264 3.79 0.55 21.59
CA GLU A 264 2.97 -0.48 22.24
C GLU A 264 1.69 0.12 22.86
N LYS A 265 1.81 1.24 23.57
CA LYS A 265 0.67 1.92 24.19
C LYS A 265 -0.33 2.41 23.15
N VAL A 266 0.14 3.02 22.05
CA VAL A 266 -0.74 3.55 21.00
C VAL A 266 -1.50 2.42 20.30
N LEU A 267 -0.79 1.36 19.91
CA LEU A 267 -1.39 0.19 19.26
C LEU A 267 -2.42 -0.48 20.18
N ARG A 268 -2.08 -0.67 21.46
CA ARG A 268 -2.99 -1.27 22.44
C ARG A 268 -4.28 -0.46 22.59
N ILE A 269 -4.19 0.87 22.72
CA ILE A 269 -5.37 1.73 22.89
C ILE A 269 -6.28 1.68 21.65
N GLU A 270 -5.71 1.74 20.44
CA GLU A 270 -6.53 1.66 19.21
C GLU A 270 -7.17 0.28 19.04
N GLU A 271 -6.45 -0.80 19.36
CA GLU A 271 -6.96 -2.17 19.35
C GLU A 271 -8.09 -2.37 20.39
N GLU A 272 -7.93 -1.90 21.63
CA GLU A 272 -8.97 -1.93 22.67
C GLU A 272 -10.23 -1.16 22.24
N ASN A 273 -10.05 0.01 21.65
CA ASN A 273 -11.16 0.84 21.19
C ASN A 273 -11.94 0.17 20.06
N PHE A 274 -11.24 -0.44 19.09
CA PHE A 274 -11.88 -1.11 17.97
C PHE A 274 -12.48 -2.46 18.36
N GLY A 275 -11.85 -3.22 19.26
CA GLY A 275 -12.34 -4.52 19.73
C GLY A 275 -13.76 -4.45 20.30
N ARG A 276 -14.15 -3.32 20.92
CA ARG A 276 -15.51 -3.07 21.44
C ARG A 276 -16.59 -3.08 20.37
N THR A 277 -16.25 -2.73 19.13
CA THR A 277 -17.20 -2.62 18.02
C THR A 277 -16.99 -3.65 16.92
N LEU A 278 -15.80 -4.25 16.82
CA LEU A 278 -15.43 -5.23 15.80
C LEU A 278 -16.41 -6.41 15.78
N GLU A 279 -16.61 -7.09 16.91
CA GLU A 279 -17.43 -8.31 16.95
C GLU A 279 -18.87 -8.05 16.53
N ARG A 280 -19.48 -6.97 17.05
CA ARG A 280 -20.84 -6.54 16.67
C ARG A 280 -20.93 -6.14 15.19
N GLY A 281 -19.93 -5.44 14.68
CA GLY A 281 -19.88 -5.05 13.27
C GLY A 281 -19.72 -6.26 12.34
N MET A 282 -18.94 -7.27 12.75
CA MET A 282 -18.76 -8.51 11.99
C MET A 282 -20.05 -9.32 11.92
N VAL A 283 -20.83 -9.39 13.00
CA VAL A 283 -22.15 -10.04 12.98
C VAL A 283 -23.05 -9.40 11.92
N ILE A 284 -23.19 -8.08 11.95
CA ILE A 284 -24.05 -7.33 11.00
C ILE A 284 -23.57 -7.50 9.55
N LEU A 285 -22.25 -7.44 9.34
CA LEU A 285 -21.67 -7.64 8.03
C LEU A 285 -21.94 -9.05 7.50
N ASN A 286 -21.75 -10.08 8.32
CA ASN A 286 -22.02 -11.46 7.94
C ASN A 286 -23.50 -11.70 7.62
N GLU A 287 -24.42 -11.21 8.46
CA GLU A 287 -25.87 -11.29 8.20
C GLU A 287 -26.26 -10.62 6.87
N SER A 288 -25.63 -9.47 6.58
CA SER A 288 -25.88 -8.72 5.35
C SER A 288 -25.33 -9.45 4.12
N LEU A 289 -24.13 -10.05 4.22
CA LEU A 289 -23.55 -10.87 3.16
C LEU A 289 -24.34 -12.16 2.89
N GLU A 290 -24.89 -12.78 3.93
CA GLU A 290 -25.78 -13.95 3.80
C GLU A 290 -27.11 -13.57 3.15
N SER A 291 -27.69 -12.43 3.54
CA SER A 291 -28.90 -11.90 2.92
C SER A 291 -28.72 -11.61 1.42
N LEU A 292 -27.56 -11.09 1.02
CA LEU A 292 -27.21 -10.84 -0.39
C LEU A 292 -27.07 -12.14 -1.18
N SER A 293 -26.35 -13.11 -0.61
CA SER A 293 -26.16 -14.43 -1.23
C SER A 293 -27.51 -15.13 -1.44
N ALA A 294 -28.43 -15.01 -0.49
CA ALA A 294 -29.79 -15.56 -0.61
C ALA A 294 -30.66 -14.86 -1.67
N LYS A 295 -30.27 -13.66 -2.12
CA LYS A 295 -30.98 -12.86 -3.13
C LYS A 295 -30.28 -12.90 -4.51
N ASP A 296 -29.23 -13.71 -4.67
CA ASP A 296 -28.34 -13.69 -5.84
C ASP A 296 -27.76 -12.29 -6.17
N GLU A 297 -27.61 -11.45 -5.14
CA GLU A 297 -27.03 -10.13 -5.26
C GLU A 297 -25.54 -10.16 -4.91
N THR A 298 -24.72 -9.47 -5.70
CA THR A 298 -23.26 -9.47 -5.53
C THR A 298 -22.70 -8.23 -4.84
N VAL A 299 -23.58 -7.29 -4.44
CA VAL A 299 -23.19 -5.93 -4.05
C VAL A 299 -23.84 -5.52 -2.73
N LEU A 300 -23.02 -5.20 -1.72
CA LEU A 300 -23.48 -4.54 -0.50
C LEU A 300 -24.04 -3.15 -0.77
N ASP A 301 -25.20 -2.86 -0.18
CA ASP A 301 -25.83 -1.55 -0.26
C ASP A 301 -25.03 -0.49 0.51
N GLY A 302 -25.15 0.76 0.06
CA GLY A 302 -24.39 1.86 0.64
C GLY A 302 -24.82 2.24 2.06
N GLU A 303 -26.04 1.91 2.47
CA GLU A 303 -26.57 2.19 3.80
C GLU A 303 -25.93 1.27 4.84
N THR A 304 -25.81 -0.02 4.54
CA THR A 304 -25.09 -1.01 5.35
C THR A 304 -23.61 -0.63 5.48
N VAL A 305 -22.96 -0.26 4.38
CA VAL A 305 -21.55 0.20 4.40
C VAL A 305 -21.39 1.45 5.26
N PHE A 306 -22.32 2.41 5.14
CA PHE A 306 -22.30 3.62 5.95
C PHE A 306 -22.53 3.34 7.43
N LYS A 307 -23.47 2.44 7.77
CA LYS A 307 -23.73 2.01 9.14
C LYS A 307 -22.51 1.34 9.76
N LEU A 308 -21.85 0.45 9.04
CA LEU A 308 -20.59 -0.19 9.47
C LEU A 308 -19.50 0.85 9.73
N TYR A 309 -19.37 1.85 8.86
CA TYR A 309 -18.41 2.94 9.04
C TYR A 309 -18.74 3.86 10.23
N ASP A 310 -19.94 4.44 10.25
CA ASP A 310 -20.34 5.47 11.21
C ASP A 310 -20.55 4.91 12.62
N THR A 311 -21.22 3.75 12.73
CA THR A 311 -21.61 3.19 14.02
C THR A 311 -20.57 2.23 14.59
N TYR A 312 -19.93 1.41 13.74
CA TYR A 312 -19.01 0.35 14.18
C TYR A 312 -17.55 0.67 13.88
N GLY A 313 -17.28 1.78 13.18
CA GLY A 313 -15.92 2.23 12.87
C GLY A 313 -15.21 1.34 11.84
N PHE A 314 -15.94 0.63 10.97
CA PHE A 314 -15.37 -0.18 9.91
C PHE A 314 -14.98 0.71 8.72
N PRO A 315 -13.69 0.85 8.40
CA PRO A 315 -13.29 1.50 7.17
C PRO A 315 -13.90 0.80 5.95
N ALA A 316 -14.29 1.56 4.93
CA ALA A 316 -14.96 1.00 3.76
C ALA A 316 -14.12 -0.08 3.04
N ASP A 317 -12.79 0.05 3.07
CA ASP A 317 -11.84 -0.95 2.58
C ASP A 317 -11.84 -2.22 3.43
N LEU A 318 -11.94 -2.14 4.76
CA LEU A 318 -12.05 -3.31 5.63
C LEU A 318 -13.35 -4.09 5.33
N THR A 319 -14.47 -3.39 5.16
CA THR A 319 -15.73 -4.02 4.74
C THR A 319 -15.58 -4.71 3.38
N ASN A 320 -14.86 -4.09 2.45
CA ASN A 320 -14.59 -4.64 1.13
C ASN A 320 -13.69 -5.88 1.18
N ASP A 321 -12.67 -5.87 2.04
CA ASP A 321 -11.76 -7.00 2.23
C ASP A 321 -12.52 -8.23 2.74
N VAL A 322 -13.43 -8.06 3.71
CA VAL A 322 -14.30 -9.16 4.18
C VAL A 322 -15.25 -9.65 3.09
N ALA A 323 -15.80 -8.74 2.29
CA ALA A 323 -16.71 -9.11 1.19
C ALA A 323 -15.99 -9.92 0.11
N ARG A 324 -14.75 -9.56 -0.27
CA ARG A 324 -13.96 -10.27 -1.29
C ARG A 324 -13.57 -11.69 -0.89
N GLU A 325 -13.39 -11.95 0.40
CA GLU A 325 -13.06 -13.30 0.89
C GLU A 325 -14.22 -14.29 0.71
N ARG A 326 -15.46 -13.80 0.57
CA ARG A 326 -16.57 -14.63 0.10
C ARG A 326 -16.57 -14.51 -1.41
N GLU A 327 -15.91 -15.47 -2.08
CA GLU A 327 -15.50 -15.53 -3.51
C GLU A 327 -16.53 -15.07 -4.58
N SER A 328 -17.77 -14.75 -4.21
CA SER A 328 -18.86 -14.30 -5.08
C SER A 328 -19.23 -12.80 -4.99
N LEU A 329 -18.66 -12.00 -4.08
CA LEU A 329 -19.17 -10.66 -3.77
C LEU A 329 -18.16 -9.53 -4.04
N SER A 330 -18.59 -8.49 -4.78
CA SER A 330 -17.77 -7.30 -5.06
C SER A 330 -18.56 -6.01 -4.80
N MET A 331 -17.93 -5.02 -4.17
CA MET A 331 -18.52 -3.67 -4.09
C MET A 331 -18.20 -2.88 -5.37
N LYS A 332 -19.22 -2.37 -6.08
CA LYS A 332 -18.98 -1.42 -7.19
C LYS A 332 -18.28 -0.14 -6.68
N LYS A 333 -17.16 0.24 -7.34
CA LYS A 333 -16.56 1.59 -7.30
C LYS A 333 -17.59 2.72 -7.61
N ALA A 334 -18.76 2.37 -8.16
CA ALA A 334 -19.88 3.27 -8.44
C ALA A 334 -20.51 3.90 -7.17
N SER A 335 -20.32 3.30 -5.99
CA SER A 335 -20.82 3.91 -4.75
C SER A 335 -20.03 5.17 -4.39
N LYS A 336 -18.72 5.30 -4.67
CA LYS A 336 -17.95 6.53 -4.34
C LYS A 336 -18.46 7.77 -5.07
N LYS A 337 -18.88 7.65 -6.34
CA LYS A 337 -19.39 8.78 -7.13
C LYS A 337 -20.82 9.15 -6.74
N ARG A 338 -21.67 8.14 -6.49
CA ARG A 338 -23.05 8.34 -5.99
C ARG A 338 -23.06 8.81 -4.54
N TRP A 339 -22.10 8.36 -3.72
CA TRP A 339 -21.81 8.79 -2.35
C TRP A 339 -21.27 10.22 -2.33
N LYS A 340 -20.28 10.60 -3.16
CA LYS A 340 -19.88 12.00 -3.33
C LYS A 340 -21.04 12.89 -3.79
N HIS A 341 -21.94 12.38 -4.64
CA HIS A 341 -23.15 13.10 -5.05
C HIS A 341 -24.18 13.22 -3.92
N SER A 342 -24.50 12.14 -3.20
CA SER A 342 -25.42 12.11 -2.07
C SER A 342 -24.89 12.93 -0.89
N VAL A 343 -23.59 12.90 -0.62
CA VAL A 343 -22.89 13.76 0.33
C VAL A 343 -22.94 15.22 -0.13
N SER A 344 -22.70 15.52 -1.40
CA SER A 344 -22.83 16.88 -1.95
C SER A 344 -24.28 17.39 -1.82
N VAL A 345 -25.27 16.53 -2.05
CA VAL A 345 -26.70 16.85 -1.89
C VAL A 345 -27.07 17.05 -0.42
N LEU A 346 -26.60 16.20 0.49
CA LEU A 346 -26.78 16.33 1.94
C LEU A 346 -26.08 17.58 2.50
N VAL A 347 -24.89 17.92 2.01
CA VAL A 347 -24.17 19.17 2.36
C VAL A 347 -24.91 20.39 1.80
N LYS A 348 -25.48 20.32 0.58
CA LYS A 348 -26.32 21.38 0.02
C LYS A 348 -27.63 21.56 0.81
N LEU A 349 -28.27 20.47 1.22
CA LEU A 349 -29.47 20.48 2.08
C LEU A 349 -29.14 21.01 3.49
N ALA A 350 -28.04 20.59 4.09
CA ALA A 350 -27.58 21.11 5.39
C ALA A 350 -27.25 22.61 5.32
N ASN A 351 -26.59 23.05 4.24
CA ASN A 351 -26.34 24.47 4.00
C ASN A 351 -27.64 25.25 3.76
N SER A 352 -28.63 24.69 3.05
CA SER A 352 -29.91 25.36 2.80
C SER A 352 -30.71 25.53 4.10
N VAL A 353 -30.67 24.52 4.99
CA VAL A 353 -31.27 24.54 6.34
C VAL A 353 -30.56 25.56 7.25
N LEU A 354 -29.23 25.67 7.17
CA LEU A 354 -28.44 26.68 7.89
C LEU A 354 -28.67 28.11 7.38
N THR A 355 -28.92 28.30 6.08
CA THR A 355 -29.28 29.62 5.51
C THR A 355 -30.73 30.01 5.81
N THR A 356 -31.68 29.06 5.80
CA THR A 356 -33.08 29.34 6.15
C THR A 356 -33.24 29.63 7.64
N THR A 357 -32.54 28.92 8.52
CA THR A 357 -32.51 29.23 9.97
C THR A 357 -31.82 30.55 10.31
N LYS A 358 -30.88 31.03 9.47
CA LYS A 358 -30.33 32.40 9.59
C LYS A 358 -31.31 33.48 9.12
N GLN A 359 -32.22 33.18 8.20
CA GLN A 359 -33.23 34.13 7.71
C GLN A 359 -34.53 34.12 8.53
N SER A 360 -34.91 33.01 9.17
CA SER A 360 -36.05 32.94 10.09
C SER A 360 -35.59 33.08 11.54
N ARG A 361 -35.55 34.31 12.07
CA ARG A 361 -35.54 34.55 13.53
C ARG A 361 -36.89 34.14 14.13
N SER A 362 -37.16 32.85 14.25
CA SER A 362 -38.27 32.30 15.03
C SER A 362 -38.20 30.78 14.97
N THR A 363 -38.27 30.12 16.13
CA THR A 363 -38.11 28.68 16.39
C THR A 363 -36.66 28.18 16.52
N ALA A 364 -36.27 27.94 17.78
CA ALA A 364 -34.99 27.39 18.18
C ALA A 364 -34.99 25.86 17.99
N LEU A 365 -34.12 25.36 17.11
CA LEU A 365 -33.66 23.96 17.21
C LEU A 365 -32.72 23.84 18.43
N PRO A 366 -32.77 22.74 19.20
CA PRO A 366 -31.89 22.56 20.34
C PRO A 366 -30.42 22.65 19.90
N SER A 367 -29.62 23.39 20.66
CA SER A 367 -28.21 23.69 20.38
C SER A 367 -27.35 22.44 20.15
N SER A 368 -27.73 21.29 20.72
CA SER A 368 -27.08 20.00 20.49
C SER A 368 -27.28 19.44 19.07
N ALA A 369 -28.41 19.71 18.41
CA ALA A 369 -28.68 19.26 17.04
C ALA A 369 -27.88 20.08 16.02
N VAL A 370 -27.77 21.40 16.25
CA VAL A 370 -26.97 22.31 15.41
C VAL A 370 -25.48 21.99 15.52
N ILE A 371 -24.99 21.65 16.71
CA ILE A 371 -23.59 21.25 16.93
C ILE A 371 -23.29 19.89 16.26
N ARG A 372 -24.21 18.91 16.36
CA ARG A 372 -24.04 17.62 15.66
C ARG A 372 -24.04 17.77 14.15
N LEU A 373 -24.95 18.58 13.59
CA LEU A 373 -24.98 18.89 12.15
C LEU A 373 -23.71 19.64 11.69
N ALA A 374 -23.17 20.55 12.50
CA ALA A 374 -21.91 21.23 12.20
C ALA A 374 -20.70 20.29 12.25
N GLN A 375 -20.63 19.39 13.23
CA GLN A 375 -19.56 18.39 13.34
C GLN A 375 -19.59 17.38 12.17
N VAL A 376 -20.80 16.95 11.76
CA VAL A 376 -20.99 16.09 10.59
C VAL A 376 -20.56 16.84 9.31
N THR A 377 -20.92 18.11 9.17
CA THR A 377 -20.57 18.92 7.97
C THR A 377 -19.07 19.20 7.86
N VAL A 378 -18.38 19.44 8.98
CA VAL A 378 -16.92 19.63 9.01
C VAL A 378 -16.21 18.31 8.69
N SER A 379 -16.65 17.19 9.29
CA SER A 379 -16.07 15.85 9.03
C SER A 379 -16.27 15.42 7.57
N LEU A 380 -17.37 15.81 6.92
CA LEU A 380 -17.64 15.52 5.50
C LEU A 380 -16.90 16.45 4.53
N ARG A 381 -16.51 17.66 4.95
CA ARG A 381 -15.68 18.57 4.13
C ARG A 381 -14.20 18.17 4.11
N LEU A 382 -13.70 17.58 5.19
CA LEU A 382 -12.31 17.10 5.29
C LEU A 382 -12.09 15.74 4.59
N PHE A 383 -13.17 15.06 4.20
CA PHE A 383 -13.12 13.74 3.54
C PHE A 383 -13.27 13.80 2.01
N LEU A 384 -13.78 14.90 1.45
CA LEU A 384 -13.87 15.13 0.00
C LEU A 384 -12.50 15.46 -0.59
#